data_AF-A0A7W1Z165-F1
#
_entry.id   AF-A0A7W1Z165-F1
#
_cell.length_a   1.000
_cell.length_b   1.000
_cell.length_c   1.000
_cell.angle_alpha   90.00
_cell.angle_beta   90.00
_cell.angle_gamma   90.00
#
_symmetry.space_group_name_H-M   'P 1'
#
loop_
_entity.id
_entity.type
_entity.pdbx_description
1 polymer ?
#
loop_
_entity_poly.entity_id
_entity_poly.type
_entity_poly.pdbx_seq_one_letter_code
_entity_poly.pdbx_strand_id
1 'polypeptide(L)'
;MSNSDESRFGYTVFAGGDRNFLRSVSIPLVEILDNYLESDESATFTEDLPDYLAIDSRPAAEAAILIGGVVGVFAFFASWLATKILDDIYEAKLQPAIRRALGTADQKLEETNSRKAKMLLLGISYAEKRVFILICIVGETFVEILNSEHMIKMVHRNAVVWIENNSFSEPIHLYIVNHGNVNLEPLRFDSLALAHRHIRSMGSDLL
;
A
#
# COMPACT_ATOMS: atom_id res chain seq x y z
N MET A 1 12.96 -31.42 -5.28
CA MET A 1 13.04 -30.17 -6.09
C MET A 1 12.78 -29.04 -5.12
N SER A 2 13.67 -28.04 -5.05
CA SER A 2 13.73 -27.10 -3.93
C SER A 2 12.56 -26.10 -3.93
N ASN A 3 11.94 -25.91 -2.76
CA ASN A 3 10.96 -24.87 -2.43
C ASN A 3 11.51 -23.43 -2.50
N SER A 4 12.63 -23.20 -3.20
CA SER A 4 13.40 -21.95 -3.10
C SER A 4 12.92 -20.82 -4.01
N ASP A 5 12.07 -21.10 -5.00
CA ASP A 5 11.54 -20.06 -5.92
C ASP A 5 10.18 -19.49 -5.49
N GLU A 6 9.41 -20.18 -4.64
CA GLU A 6 8.07 -19.73 -4.26
C GLU A 6 8.07 -18.54 -3.27
N SER A 7 9.20 -18.29 -2.59
CA SER A 7 9.33 -17.21 -1.60
C SER A 7 9.82 -15.89 -2.18
N ARG A 8 10.19 -15.84 -3.46
CA ARG A 8 10.69 -14.64 -4.12
C ARG A 8 9.55 -13.70 -4.49
N PHE A 9 9.73 -12.41 -4.21
CA PHE A 9 8.77 -11.38 -4.57
C PHE A 9 9.47 -10.11 -5.06
N GLY A 10 8.85 -9.46 -6.04
CA GLY A 10 9.22 -8.10 -6.42
C GLY A 10 8.63 -7.09 -5.44
N TYR A 11 9.28 -5.95 -5.23
CA TYR A 11 8.66 -4.83 -4.52
C TYR A 11 8.93 -3.48 -5.17
N THR A 12 8.03 -2.53 -4.93
CA THR A 12 8.28 -1.11 -5.22
C THR A 12 7.66 -0.23 -4.14
N VAL A 13 8.05 1.05 -4.10
CA VAL A 13 7.51 2.03 -3.17
C VAL A 13 6.72 3.07 -3.94
N PHE A 14 5.52 3.34 -3.47
CA PHE A 14 4.67 4.41 -3.97
C PHE A 14 4.67 5.57 -2.99
N ALA A 15 4.78 6.80 -3.50
CA ALA A 15 4.71 7.99 -2.68
C ALA A 15 4.03 9.13 -3.43
N GLY A 16 3.27 9.94 -2.70
CA GLY A 16 2.64 11.15 -3.21
C GLY A 16 2.43 12.15 -2.08
N GLY A 17 2.61 13.43 -2.38
CA GLY A 17 2.51 14.48 -1.37
C GLY A 17 3.29 15.70 -1.84
N ASP A 18 3.35 16.72 -0.98
CA ASP A 18 4.22 17.85 -1.25
C ASP A 18 5.70 17.50 -0.99
N ARG A 19 6.59 18.45 -1.31
CA ARG A 19 8.04 18.28 -1.14
C ARG A 19 8.43 17.95 0.30
N ASN A 20 7.73 18.50 1.28
CA ASN A 20 8.06 18.32 2.69
C ASN A 20 7.65 16.92 3.16
N PHE A 21 6.47 16.46 2.75
CA PHE A 21 6.03 15.08 2.99
C PHE A 21 7.00 14.08 2.34
N LEU A 22 7.36 14.27 1.08
CA LEU A 22 8.28 13.37 0.37
C LEU A 22 9.64 13.28 1.07
N ARG A 23 10.18 14.41 1.54
CA ARG A 23 11.46 14.46 2.24
C ARG A 23 11.40 13.85 3.64
N SER A 24 10.34 14.11 4.39
CA SER A 24 10.23 13.69 5.80
C SER A 24 9.72 12.27 5.98
N VAL A 25 9.04 11.70 4.97
CA VAL A 25 8.36 10.40 5.07
C VAL A 25 8.81 9.44 3.98
N SER A 26 8.64 9.82 2.71
CA SER A 26 8.80 8.90 1.58
C SER A 26 10.25 8.47 1.37
N ILE A 27 11.20 9.41 1.36
CA ILE A 27 12.63 9.09 1.23
C ILE A 27 13.11 8.19 2.39
N PRO A 28 12.87 8.52 3.67
CA PRO A 28 13.22 7.63 4.77
C PRO A 28 12.59 6.24 4.68
N LEU A 29 11.36 6.12 4.19
CA LEU A 29 10.71 4.82 3.99
C LEU A 29 11.45 3.97 2.96
N VAL A 30 11.81 4.56 1.81
CA VAL A 30 12.60 3.87 0.77
C VAL A 30 13.95 3.45 1.34
N GLU A 31 14.68 4.36 1.98
CA GLU A 31 15.98 4.05 2.57
C GLU A 31 15.89 2.92 3.61
N ILE A 32 14.86 2.92 4.46
CA ILE A 32 14.67 1.85 5.45
C ILE A 32 14.33 0.54 4.77
N LEU A 33 13.41 0.53 3.79
CA LEU A 33 13.05 -0.69 3.07
C LEU A 33 14.24 -1.26 2.32
N ASP A 34 15.00 -0.44 1.61
CA ASP A 34 16.21 -0.88 0.92
C ASP A 34 17.20 -1.47 1.91
N ASN A 35 17.49 -0.80 3.03
CA ASN A 35 18.38 -1.38 4.05
C ASN A 35 17.89 -2.70 4.65
N TYR A 36 16.56 -2.91 4.74
CA TYR A 36 15.98 -4.15 5.28
C TYR A 36 15.90 -5.27 4.23
N LEU A 37 15.72 -4.93 2.96
CA LEU A 37 15.46 -5.88 1.87
C LEU A 37 16.68 -6.12 0.97
N GLU A 38 17.66 -5.22 0.94
CA GLU A 38 18.87 -5.32 0.11
C GLU A 38 19.71 -6.56 0.45
N SER A 39 19.72 -6.99 1.71
CA SER A 39 20.40 -8.22 2.13
C SER A 39 19.57 -9.50 1.95
N ASP A 40 18.33 -9.39 1.48
CA ASP A 40 17.38 -10.50 1.41
C ASP A 40 17.20 -10.98 -0.04
N GLU A 41 17.80 -12.12 -0.38
CA GLU A 41 17.73 -12.72 -1.72
C GLU A 41 16.31 -13.11 -2.18
N SER A 42 15.32 -13.04 -1.28
CA SER A 42 13.92 -13.29 -1.62
C SER A 42 13.13 -12.02 -1.97
N ALA A 43 13.71 -10.84 -1.80
CA ALA A 43 13.11 -9.57 -2.22
C ALA A 43 13.92 -8.94 -3.37
N THR A 44 13.23 -8.38 -4.35
CA THR A 44 13.91 -7.66 -5.44
C THR A 44 13.15 -6.39 -5.77
N PHE A 45 13.83 -5.25 -5.74
CA PHE A 45 13.24 -4.00 -6.21
C PHE A 45 12.92 -4.11 -7.70
N THR A 46 11.71 -3.70 -8.10
CA THR A 46 11.27 -3.73 -9.49
C THR A 46 10.65 -2.40 -9.92
N GLU A 47 11.02 -1.98 -11.14
CA GLU A 47 10.39 -0.89 -11.88
C GLU A 47 9.45 -1.41 -12.98
N ASP A 48 9.51 -2.72 -13.26
CA ASP A 48 8.62 -3.38 -14.19
C ASP A 48 7.28 -3.63 -13.49
N LEU A 49 6.31 -2.78 -13.80
CA LEU A 49 4.99 -2.78 -13.20
C LEU A 49 3.94 -3.21 -14.24
N PRO A 50 2.97 -4.06 -13.86
CA PRO A 50 1.84 -4.37 -14.73
C PRO A 50 1.14 -3.10 -15.26
N ASP A 51 0.64 -3.14 -16.49
CA ASP A 51 0.02 -1.98 -17.17
C ASP A 51 -1.11 -1.33 -16.35
N TYR A 52 -1.88 -2.12 -15.59
CA TYR A 52 -2.96 -1.60 -14.75
C TYR A 52 -2.47 -0.80 -13.52
N LEU A 53 -1.17 -0.83 -13.24
CA LEU A 53 -0.50 0.03 -12.25
C LEU A 53 0.18 1.24 -12.87
N ALA A 54 0.16 1.40 -14.19
CA ALA A 54 0.69 2.60 -14.83
C ALA A 54 -0.05 3.83 -14.28
N ILE A 55 0.70 4.69 -13.61
CA ILE A 55 0.16 5.91 -13.01
C ILE A 55 0.26 7.01 -14.06
N ASP A 56 -0.89 7.59 -14.42
CA ASP A 56 -0.89 8.83 -15.19
C ASP A 56 -0.31 9.93 -14.28
N SER A 57 0.93 10.34 -14.56
CA SER A 57 1.72 11.28 -13.76
C SER A 57 1.23 12.73 -13.86
N ARG A 58 0.07 12.95 -14.47
CA ARG A 58 -0.55 14.27 -14.62
C ARG A 58 -1.02 14.79 -13.25
N PRO A 59 -0.59 15.98 -12.83
CA PRO A 59 -1.10 16.61 -11.62
C PRO A 59 -2.59 16.90 -11.79
N ALA A 60 -3.46 16.17 -11.09
CA ALA A 60 -4.86 16.57 -10.94
C ALA A 60 -4.92 17.67 -9.86
N ALA A 61 -5.33 18.87 -10.27
CA ALA A 61 -5.08 20.11 -9.53
C ALA A 61 -5.89 20.33 -8.24
N GLU A 62 -6.86 19.47 -7.87
CA GLU A 62 -7.88 19.88 -6.89
C GLU A 62 -8.05 19.02 -5.63
N ALA A 63 -7.50 17.80 -5.57
CA ALA A 63 -7.67 16.95 -4.37
C ALA A 63 -6.53 17.07 -3.33
N ALA A 64 -5.55 17.95 -3.55
CA ALA A 64 -4.35 18.09 -2.73
C ALA A 64 -4.56 18.79 -1.37
N ILE A 65 -5.80 19.15 -1.02
CA ILE A 65 -6.08 19.96 0.17
C ILE A 65 -6.30 19.08 1.42
N LEU A 66 -6.88 17.88 1.29
CA LEU A 66 -7.35 17.09 2.45
C LEU A 66 -6.37 15.99 2.90
N ILE A 67 -5.60 15.41 1.96
CA ILE A 67 -4.58 14.39 2.25
C ILE A 67 -3.21 15.05 2.16
N GLY A 68 -2.46 15.05 3.26
CA GLY A 68 -1.12 15.66 3.35
C GLY A 68 -0.06 14.85 2.64
N GLY A 69 -0.29 13.53 2.55
CA GLY A 69 0.49 12.65 1.70
C GLY A 69 0.09 11.20 1.84
N VAL A 70 0.59 10.42 0.91
CA VAL A 70 0.41 8.98 0.76
C VAL A 70 1.77 8.32 0.60
N VAL A 71 1.97 7.24 1.32
CA VAL A 71 3.09 6.32 1.12
C VAL A 71 2.56 4.92 0.96
N GLY A 72 3.27 4.08 0.23
CA GLY A 72 2.89 2.69 0.11
C GLY A 72 4.00 1.77 -0.32
N VAL A 73 3.82 0.51 -0.02
CA VAL A 73 4.70 -0.58 -0.43
C VAL A 73 3.89 -1.53 -1.27
N PHE A 74 4.35 -1.83 -2.47
CA PHE A 74 3.70 -2.77 -3.37
C PHE A 74 4.57 -4.01 -3.50
N ALA A 75 3.98 -5.19 -3.28
CA ALA A 75 4.62 -6.48 -3.38
C ALA A 75 4.02 -7.28 -4.55
N PHE A 76 4.87 -7.95 -5.31
CA PHE A 76 4.53 -8.65 -6.54
C PHE A 76 4.89 -10.12 -6.42
N PHE A 77 3.86 -10.97 -6.45
CA PHE A 77 3.99 -12.41 -6.37
C PHE A 77 3.60 -13.04 -7.70
N ALA A 78 4.40 -14.03 -8.13
CA ALA A 78 4.11 -14.78 -9.36
C ALA A 78 2.88 -15.69 -9.20
N SER A 79 2.70 -16.28 -8.02
CA SER A 79 1.72 -17.34 -7.75
C SER A 79 0.73 -16.96 -6.66
N TRP A 80 -0.53 -17.38 -6.83
CA TRP A 80 -1.57 -17.25 -5.80
C TRP A 80 -1.29 -18.12 -4.55
N LEU A 81 -0.49 -19.17 -4.68
CA LEU A 81 -0.10 -20.03 -3.53
C LEU A 81 0.78 -19.30 -2.50
N ALA A 82 1.31 -18.13 -2.85
CA ALA A 82 2.12 -17.31 -1.97
C ALA A 82 1.32 -16.52 -0.91
N THR A 83 0.01 -16.71 -0.77
CA THR A 83 -0.80 -16.02 0.26
C THR A 83 -0.27 -16.20 1.68
N LYS A 84 0.15 -17.43 2.03
CA LYS A 84 0.78 -17.71 3.33
C LYS A 84 2.14 -17.02 3.48
N ILE A 85 2.87 -16.91 2.37
CA ILE A 85 4.19 -16.27 2.32
C ILE A 85 4.05 -14.76 2.55
N LEU A 86 2.97 -14.14 2.08
CA LEU A 86 2.72 -12.73 2.37
C LEU A 86 2.61 -12.46 3.87
N ASP A 87 1.89 -13.28 4.63
CA ASP A 87 1.74 -13.07 6.08
C ASP A 87 3.09 -13.08 6.78
N ASP A 88 3.98 -13.99 6.37
CA ASP A 88 5.35 -14.10 6.89
C ASP A 88 6.24 -12.94 6.42
N ILE A 89 6.19 -12.57 5.14
CA ILE A 89 6.93 -11.42 4.58
C ILE A 89 6.48 -10.12 5.25
N TYR A 90 5.18 -9.96 5.45
CA TYR A 90 4.61 -8.77 6.05
C TYR A 90 5.13 -8.60 7.47
N GLU A 91 4.96 -9.61 8.34
CA GLU A 91 5.41 -9.53 9.74
C GLU A 91 6.92 -9.46 9.89
N ALA A 92 7.67 -10.25 9.11
CA ALA A 92 9.10 -10.35 9.29
C ALA A 92 9.86 -9.18 8.65
N LYS A 93 9.33 -8.59 7.56
CA LYS A 93 10.09 -7.66 6.72
C LYS A 93 9.42 -6.30 6.58
N LEU A 94 8.17 -6.27 6.10
CA LEU A 94 7.51 -5.01 5.75
C LEU A 94 7.05 -4.22 6.97
N GLN A 95 6.38 -4.88 7.93
CA GLN A 95 5.87 -4.25 9.14
C GLN A 95 6.96 -3.58 9.97
N PRO A 96 8.11 -4.22 10.29
CA PRO A 96 9.18 -3.57 11.04
C PRO A 96 9.73 -2.33 10.32
N ALA A 97 9.91 -2.40 8.99
CA ALA A 97 10.39 -1.29 8.18
C ALA A 97 9.38 -0.12 8.17
N ILE A 98 8.10 -0.41 7.95
CA ILE A 98 7.00 0.57 7.96
C ILE A 98 6.91 1.24 9.35
N ARG A 99 6.91 0.46 10.43
CA ARG A 99 6.86 0.99 11.81
C ARG A 99 8.06 1.89 12.11
N ARG A 100 9.26 1.51 11.68
CA ARG A 100 10.47 2.30 11.89
C ARG A 100 10.44 3.61 11.09
N ALA A 101 9.96 3.57 9.85
CA ALA A 101 9.86 4.75 9.00
C ALA A 101 8.78 5.73 9.50
N LEU A 102 7.60 5.21 9.86
CA LEU A 102 6.43 6.03 10.14
C LEU A 102 6.27 6.39 11.62
N GLY A 103 6.83 5.62 12.54
CA GLY A 103 6.61 5.81 13.99
C GLY A 103 7.10 7.15 14.55
N THR A 104 7.95 7.88 13.81
CA THR A 104 8.41 9.24 14.17
C THR A 104 8.14 10.26 13.06
N ALA A 105 7.45 9.87 12.00
CA ALA A 105 7.27 10.70 10.81
C ALA A 105 6.46 11.97 11.11
N ASP A 106 5.44 11.88 11.97
CA ASP A 106 4.62 13.04 12.34
C ASP A 106 5.44 14.17 12.99
N GLN A 107 6.48 13.84 13.76
CA GLN A 107 7.36 14.83 14.41
C GLN A 107 8.23 15.61 13.41
N LYS A 108 8.37 15.10 12.18
CA LYS A 108 9.18 15.67 11.11
C LYS A 108 8.34 16.43 10.07
N LEU A 109 7.02 16.43 10.21
CA LEU A 109 6.11 17.16 9.33
C LEU A 109 5.93 18.61 9.80
N GLU A 110 5.93 19.55 8.86
CA GLU A 110 5.54 20.94 9.12
C GLU A 110 4.04 21.06 9.45
N GLU A 111 3.64 22.16 10.11
CA GLU A 111 2.26 22.37 10.58
C GLU A 111 1.18 22.23 9.49
N THR A 112 1.52 22.56 8.23
CA THR A 112 0.60 22.45 7.09
C THR A 112 0.29 21.01 6.70
N ASN A 113 1.21 20.07 6.91
CA ASN A 113 1.01 18.65 6.65
C ASN A 113 0.60 17.88 7.91
N SER A 114 0.98 18.37 9.09
CA SER A 114 0.61 17.73 10.35
C SER A 114 -0.91 17.72 10.58
N ARG A 115 -1.66 18.65 9.99
CA ARG A 115 -3.13 18.76 10.13
C ARG A 115 -3.93 18.03 9.06
N LYS A 116 -3.28 17.47 8.03
CA LYS A 116 -3.97 16.78 6.94
C LYS A 116 -4.00 15.28 7.18
N ALA A 117 -4.96 14.56 6.62
CA ALA A 117 -4.99 13.10 6.68
C ALA A 117 -3.74 12.50 6.03
N LYS A 118 -3.28 11.36 6.53
CA LYS A 118 -2.18 10.57 5.98
C LYS A 118 -2.72 9.24 5.53
N MET A 119 -2.02 8.62 4.59
CA MET A 119 -2.41 7.33 4.06
C MET A 119 -1.20 6.41 3.92
N LEU A 120 -1.40 5.17 4.36
CA LEU A 120 -0.53 4.04 4.05
C LEU A 120 -1.24 3.13 3.05
N LEU A 121 -0.58 2.82 1.94
CA LEU A 121 -1.02 1.84 0.97
C LEU A 121 -0.18 0.57 1.06
N LEU A 122 -0.82 -0.58 1.14
CA LEU A 122 -0.19 -1.87 0.87
C LEU A 122 -0.83 -2.45 -0.38
N GLY A 123 -0.02 -2.61 -1.43
CA GLY A 123 -0.45 -3.20 -2.69
C GLY A 123 0.10 -4.62 -2.82
N ILE A 124 -0.74 -5.57 -3.17
CA ILE A 124 -0.34 -6.97 -3.33
C ILE A 124 -0.83 -7.44 -4.70
N SER A 125 0.13 -7.73 -5.59
CA SER A 125 -0.15 -8.24 -6.92
C SER A 125 0.03 -9.75 -6.97
N TYR A 126 -0.94 -10.44 -7.55
CA TYR A 126 -0.82 -11.85 -7.91
C TYR A 126 -0.93 -11.99 -9.43
N ALA A 127 0.20 -12.22 -10.10
CA ALA A 127 0.27 -12.23 -11.56
C ALA A 127 -0.68 -13.26 -12.18
N GLU A 128 -0.75 -14.47 -11.60
CA GLU A 128 -1.63 -15.56 -12.04
C GLU A 128 -3.12 -15.17 -12.10
N LYS A 129 -3.58 -14.33 -11.16
CA LYS A 129 -4.98 -13.90 -11.08
C LYS A 129 -5.24 -12.56 -11.77
N ARG A 130 -4.19 -11.88 -12.26
CA ARG A 130 -4.25 -10.51 -12.79
C ARG A 130 -5.03 -9.58 -11.83
N VAL A 131 -4.72 -9.68 -10.54
CA VAL A 131 -5.37 -8.89 -9.48
C VAL A 131 -4.34 -8.17 -8.64
N PHE A 132 -4.71 -6.98 -8.20
CA PHE A 132 -3.96 -6.11 -7.32
C PHE A 132 -4.85 -5.71 -6.15
N ILE A 133 -4.59 -6.32 -5.00
CA ILE A 133 -5.28 -6.00 -3.75
C ILE A 133 -4.60 -4.75 -3.18
N LEU A 134 -5.32 -3.64 -3.14
CA LEU A 134 -4.86 -2.38 -2.60
C LEU A 134 -5.54 -2.13 -1.26
N ILE A 135 -4.78 -2.22 -0.17
CA ILE A 135 -5.25 -1.93 1.18
C ILE A 135 -4.79 -0.51 1.52
N CYS A 136 -5.74 0.39 1.77
CA CYS A 136 -5.51 1.76 2.16
C CYS A 136 -5.88 1.93 3.63
N ILE A 137 -4.93 2.34 4.46
CA ILE A 137 -5.18 2.72 5.85
C ILE A 137 -5.10 4.25 5.94
N VAL A 138 -6.17 4.85 6.45
CA VAL A 138 -6.30 6.30 6.60
C VAL A 138 -6.23 6.66 8.08
N GLY A 139 -5.54 7.75 8.40
CA GLY A 139 -5.52 8.30 9.76
C GLY A 139 -5.11 9.77 9.77
N GLU A 140 -5.44 10.47 10.84
CA GLU A 140 -4.96 11.83 11.07
C GLU A 140 -3.48 11.85 11.43
N THR A 141 -2.95 10.74 11.96
CA THR A 141 -1.54 10.57 12.32
C THR A 141 -1.00 9.24 11.81
N PHE A 142 0.31 9.14 11.64
CA PHE A 142 0.94 7.84 11.38
C PHE A 142 0.81 6.88 12.57
N VAL A 143 0.67 7.40 13.79
CA VAL A 143 0.39 6.57 14.97
C VAL A 143 -0.96 5.85 14.83
N GLU A 144 -2.02 6.54 14.40
CA GLU A 144 -3.32 5.91 14.13
C GLU A 144 -3.25 4.86 13.02
N ILE A 145 -2.51 5.16 11.95
CA ILE A 145 -2.27 4.22 10.86
C ILE A 145 -1.57 2.95 11.38
N LEU A 146 -0.50 3.11 12.16
CA LEU A 146 0.24 1.99 12.74
C LEU A 146 -0.58 1.20 13.76
N ASN A 147 -1.50 1.85 14.46
CA ASN A 147 -2.45 1.17 15.35
C ASN A 147 -3.46 0.32 14.57
N SER A 148 -3.82 0.73 13.33
CA SER A 148 -4.75 -0.01 12.46
C SER A 148 -4.06 -1.05 11.57
N GLU A 149 -2.73 -1.04 11.51
CA GLU A 149 -1.90 -1.93 10.68
C GLU A 149 -2.21 -3.42 10.88
N HIS A 150 -2.57 -3.83 12.11
CA HIS A 150 -2.92 -5.21 12.44
C HIS A 150 -4.09 -5.76 11.59
N MET A 151 -4.92 -4.89 11.00
CA MET A 151 -6.02 -5.28 10.13
C MET A 151 -5.57 -5.79 8.76
N ILE A 152 -4.36 -5.46 8.31
CA ILE A 152 -3.87 -5.81 6.97
C ILE A 152 -4.03 -7.29 6.66
N LYS A 153 -3.63 -8.17 7.58
CA LYS A 153 -3.74 -9.63 7.40
C LYS A 153 -5.18 -10.08 7.22
N MET A 154 -6.08 -9.58 8.07
CA MET A 154 -7.51 -9.88 8.00
C MET A 154 -8.10 -9.39 6.67
N VAL A 155 -7.79 -8.16 6.26
CA VAL A 155 -8.28 -7.57 5.02
C VAL A 155 -7.77 -8.34 3.81
N HIS A 156 -6.47 -8.67 3.78
CA HIS A 156 -5.89 -9.48 2.72
C HIS A 156 -6.55 -10.86 2.63
N ARG A 157 -6.70 -11.56 3.75
CA ARG A 157 -7.37 -12.87 3.78
C ARG A 157 -8.81 -12.79 3.28
N ASN A 158 -9.55 -11.77 3.69
CA ASN A 158 -10.92 -11.56 3.22
C ASN A 158 -10.95 -11.24 1.72
N ALA A 159 -9.98 -10.48 1.22
CA ALA A 159 -9.85 -10.17 -0.20
C ALA A 159 -9.59 -11.42 -1.04
N VAL A 160 -8.67 -12.28 -0.59
CA VAL A 160 -8.37 -13.59 -1.20
C VAL A 160 -9.64 -14.43 -1.27
N VAL A 161 -10.36 -14.59 -0.15
CA VAL A 161 -11.62 -15.36 -0.12
C VAL A 161 -12.66 -14.75 -1.06
N TRP A 162 -12.78 -13.42 -1.11
CA TRP A 162 -13.72 -12.76 -2.01
C TRP A 162 -13.37 -13.04 -3.48
N ILE A 163 -12.09 -12.91 -3.85
CA ILE A 163 -11.57 -13.18 -5.20
C ILE A 163 -11.83 -14.62 -5.64
N GLU A 164 -11.70 -15.59 -4.73
CA GLU A 164 -11.95 -17.01 -5.04
C GLU A 164 -13.43 -17.33 -5.28
N ASN A 165 -14.33 -16.58 -4.66
CA ASN A 165 -15.77 -16.84 -4.70
C ASN A 165 -16.54 -15.99 -5.71
N ASN A 166 -15.88 -15.02 -6.35
CA ASN A 166 -16.53 -14.07 -7.23
C ASN A 166 -15.82 -13.99 -8.59
N SER A 167 -16.59 -13.70 -9.64
CA SER A 167 -16.04 -13.34 -10.94
C SER A 167 -15.88 -11.82 -11.03
N PHE A 168 -14.77 -11.35 -11.58
CA PHE A 168 -14.45 -9.94 -11.72
C PHE A 168 -13.64 -9.69 -13.00
N SER A 169 -13.70 -8.47 -13.51
CA SER A 169 -12.93 -8.03 -14.69
C SER A 169 -11.90 -6.97 -14.36
N GLU A 170 -12.16 -6.20 -13.29
CA GLU A 170 -11.33 -5.09 -12.85
C GLU A 170 -10.13 -5.61 -12.05
N PRO A 171 -8.89 -5.26 -12.41
CA PRO A 171 -7.69 -5.79 -11.75
C PRO A 171 -7.43 -5.16 -10.37
N ILE A 172 -7.94 -3.96 -10.07
CA ILE A 172 -7.67 -3.30 -8.78
C ILE A 172 -8.82 -3.53 -7.82
N HIS A 173 -8.54 -4.15 -6.68
CA HIS A 173 -9.47 -4.33 -5.57
C HIS A 173 -9.03 -3.47 -4.39
N LEU A 174 -9.73 -2.36 -4.16
CA LEU A 174 -9.44 -1.41 -3.10
C LEU A 174 -10.24 -1.74 -1.83
N TYR A 175 -9.51 -1.84 -0.73
CA TYR A 175 -10.02 -1.93 0.63
C TYR A 175 -9.55 -0.73 1.42
N ILE A 176 -10.46 -0.05 2.12
CA ILE A 176 -10.19 1.15 2.89
C ILE A 176 -10.44 0.83 4.35
N VAL A 177 -9.37 0.90 5.14
CA VAL A 177 -9.40 0.84 6.59
C VAL A 177 -9.47 2.27 7.12
N ASN A 178 -10.59 2.61 7.76
CA ASN A 178 -10.78 3.89 8.41
C ASN A 178 -11.40 3.70 9.80
N HIS A 179 -10.74 4.23 10.83
CA HIS A 179 -11.17 4.09 12.24
C HIS A 179 -11.52 2.65 12.64
N GLY A 180 -10.72 1.67 12.20
CA GLY A 180 -10.93 0.25 12.51
C GLY A 180 -12.05 -0.43 11.70
N ASN A 181 -12.69 0.27 10.77
CA ASN A 181 -13.69 -0.28 9.87
C ASN A 181 -13.10 -0.55 8.49
N VAL A 182 -13.58 -1.59 7.82
CA VAL A 182 -13.22 -1.90 6.44
C VAL A 182 -14.46 -2.22 5.61
N ASN A 183 -14.47 -1.84 4.34
CA ASN A 183 -15.49 -2.26 3.40
C ASN A 183 -15.53 -3.80 3.26
N LEU A 184 -16.74 -4.36 3.26
CA LEU A 184 -16.95 -5.81 3.13
C LEU A 184 -16.63 -6.33 1.73
N GLU A 185 -16.96 -5.54 0.71
CA GLU A 185 -16.70 -5.85 -0.71
C GLU A 185 -15.70 -4.85 -1.28
N PRO A 186 -14.77 -5.28 -2.16
CA PRO A 186 -13.79 -4.38 -2.75
C PRO A 186 -14.45 -3.31 -3.62
N LEU A 187 -13.93 -2.09 -3.53
CA LEU A 187 -14.14 -1.12 -4.58
C LEU A 187 -13.24 -1.51 -5.76
N ARG A 188 -13.82 -1.58 -6.96
CA ARG A 188 -13.17 -2.17 -8.13
C ARG A 188 -12.83 -1.10 -9.16
N PHE A 189 -11.61 -1.16 -9.72
CA PHE A 189 -11.14 -0.18 -10.70
C PHE A 189 -10.30 -0.84 -11.80
N ASP A 190 -10.39 -0.27 -13.01
CA ASP A 190 -9.59 -0.71 -14.16
C ASP A 190 -8.10 -0.38 -14.02
N SER A 191 -7.74 0.60 -13.20
CA SER A 191 -6.36 1.03 -13.01
C SER A 191 -6.09 1.65 -11.64
N LEU A 192 -4.82 1.62 -11.23
CA LEU A 192 -4.36 2.28 -10.01
C LEU A 192 -4.61 3.79 -10.06
N ALA A 193 -4.53 4.42 -11.23
CA ALA A 193 -4.84 5.83 -11.41
C ALA A 193 -6.32 6.15 -11.10
N LEU A 194 -7.25 5.26 -11.43
CA LEU A 194 -8.67 5.40 -11.07
C LEU A 194 -8.90 5.20 -9.57
N ALA A 195 -8.31 4.16 -8.98
CA ALA A 195 -8.38 3.91 -7.55
C ALA A 195 -7.81 5.10 -6.75
N HIS A 196 -6.67 5.65 -7.17
CA HIS A 196 -6.04 6.79 -6.54
C HIS A 196 -6.85 8.08 -6.71
N ARG A 197 -7.51 8.30 -7.85
CA ARG A 197 -8.47 9.40 -8.02
C ARG A 197 -9.65 9.26 -7.05
N HIS A 198 -10.17 8.05 -6.87
CA HIS A 198 -11.23 7.79 -5.91
C HIS A 198 -10.79 8.10 -4.47
N ILE A 199 -9.62 7.58 -4.06
CA ILE A 199 -9.04 7.85 -2.73
C ILE A 199 -8.91 9.35 -2.46
N ARG A 200 -8.45 10.09 -3.46
CA ARG A 200 -8.31 11.55 -3.42
C ARG A 200 -9.65 12.29 -3.29
N SER A 201 -10.71 11.80 -3.94
CA SER A 201 -12.05 12.39 -3.81
C SER A 201 -12.72 12.11 -2.46
N MET A 202 -12.32 11.04 -1.76
CA MET A 202 -12.91 10.68 -0.46
C MET A 202 -12.49 11.59 0.70
N GLY A 203 -11.56 12.54 0.50
CA GLY A 203 -11.02 13.36 1.58
C GLY A 203 -12.07 14.12 2.41
N SER A 204 -13.29 14.31 1.91
CA SER A 204 -14.42 14.91 2.64
C SER A 204 -15.25 13.93 3.46
N ASP A 205 -15.22 12.64 3.12
CA ASP A 205 -16.17 11.64 3.62
C ASP A 205 -15.50 10.65 4.61
N LEU A 206 -14.17 10.73 4.76
CA LEU A 206 -13.35 9.89 5.64
C LEU A 206 -12.90 10.58 6.94
N LEU A 207 -13.06 11.90 7.02
CA LEU A 207 -12.84 12.74 8.22
C LEU A 207 -14.19 13.02 8.88
#